data_AF-A8MK27-F1
#
_entry.id   AF-A8MK27-F1
#
_cell.length_a   1.000
_cell.length_b   1.000
_cell.length_c   1.000
_cell.angle_alpha   90.00
_cell.angle_beta   90.00
_cell.angle_gamma   90.00
#
_symmetry.space_group_name_H-M   'P 1'
#
loop_
_entity.id
_entity.type
_entity.pdbx_description
1 polymer ?
#
loop_
_entity_poly.entity_id
_entity_poly.type
_entity_poly.pdbx_seq_one_letter_code
_entity_poly.pdbx_strand_id
1 'polypeptide(L)'
;MKKILSVFMCFLLLFSFSIPSAYALSVEEQAGEQLKGLGLYKGYEDGTLGLNKNITRAEFAALAVRIEGLDDKQEANKGATPFKDVSGNHWASGYINIASSKELIKGFEDKTFKPEEQITYAQALAVVIRILGYEKDVTGSWPNNYINKAKDLGLDKNMNLSPNTPINRGQIAVIVSNALNVKIAVK
;
A
#
# COMPACT_ATOMS: atom_id res chain seq x y z
N MET A 1 -17.43 62.00 42.77
CA MET A 1 -16.99 60.70 43.30
C MET A 1 -16.50 59.88 42.13
N LYS A 2 -15.19 59.72 42.05
CA LYS A 2 -14.48 58.88 41.06
C LYS A 2 -14.52 57.43 41.58
N LYS A 3 -14.46 56.45 40.67
CA LYS A 3 -14.34 54.98 40.87
C LYS A 3 -15.62 54.16 40.66
N ILE A 4 -16.13 54.14 39.42
CA ILE A 4 -16.78 52.93 38.86
C ILE A 4 -16.26 52.76 37.43
N LEU A 5 -14.94 52.63 37.34
CA LEU A 5 -14.25 52.12 36.18
C LEU A 5 -13.82 50.70 36.54
N SER A 6 -13.97 49.75 35.62
CA SER A 6 -13.12 48.56 35.53
C SER A 6 -13.60 47.20 36.11
N VAL A 7 -14.88 46.82 35.97
CA VAL A 7 -15.27 45.39 36.17
C VAL A 7 -15.94 44.72 34.96
N PHE A 8 -16.28 45.45 33.90
CA PHE A 8 -16.96 44.87 32.73
C PHE A 8 -16.05 44.46 31.55
N MET A 9 -14.73 44.34 31.78
CA MET A 9 -13.75 44.18 30.71
C MET A 9 -12.56 43.31 31.15
N CYS A 10 -12.79 42.06 31.59
CA CYS A 10 -11.69 41.11 31.83
C CYS A 10 -12.04 39.61 31.92
N PHE A 11 -13.21 39.15 31.45
CA PHE A 11 -13.58 37.71 31.54
C PHE A 11 -13.83 37.02 30.18
N LEU A 12 -13.16 37.47 29.12
CA LEU A 12 -13.18 36.85 27.78
C LEU A 12 -11.78 36.81 27.14
N LEU A 13 -10.73 36.63 27.96
CA LEU A 13 -9.33 36.56 27.52
C LEU A 13 -8.53 35.42 28.19
N LEU A 14 -9.15 34.28 28.52
CA LEU A 14 -8.40 33.08 28.98
C LEU A 14 -8.97 31.75 28.47
N PHE A 15 -9.59 31.74 27.31
CA PHE A 15 -9.68 30.52 26.50
C PHE A 15 -8.93 30.72 25.19
N SER A 16 -7.64 31.03 25.32
CA SER A 16 -6.66 30.44 24.42
C SER A 16 -6.74 28.92 24.62
N PHE A 17 -7.73 28.27 24.00
CA PHE A 17 -7.52 26.91 23.54
C PHE A 17 -6.26 27.01 22.68
N SER A 18 -5.12 26.67 23.27
CA SER A 18 -4.06 26.03 22.54
C SER A 18 -4.75 24.88 21.81
N ILE A 19 -5.18 25.12 20.57
CA ILE A 19 -5.53 24.07 19.64
C ILE A 19 -4.28 23.19 19.71
N PRO A 20 -4.35 21.97 20.28
CA PRO A 20 -3.21 21.07 20.23
C PRO A 20 -2.86 21.03 18.76
N SER A 21 -1.62 21.40 18.41
CA SER A 21 -1.19 21.37 17.02
C SER A 21 -1.64 20.03 16.48
N ALA A 22 -2.65 20.01 15.60
CA ALA A 22 -3.09 18.79 15.00
C ALA A 22 -1.84 18.24 14.33
N TYR A 23 -1.27 17.17 14.90
CA TYR A 23 -0.04 16.59 14.37
C TYR A 23 -0.37 16.26 12.92
N ALA A 24 0.28 16.96 11.98
CA ALA A 24 0.06 16.71 10.57
C ALA A 24 0.41 15.25 10.35
N LEU A 25 -0.57 14.45 9.89
CA LEU A 25 -0.34 13.05 9.60
C LEU A 25 0.87 12.92 8.68
N SER A 26 1.74 11.95 8.96
CA SER A 26 2.84 11.60 8.08
C SER A 26 2.32 11.20 6.70
N VAL A 27 3.18 11.24 5.68
CA VAL A 27 2.80 10.87 4.31
C VAL A 27 2.26 9.44 4.25
N GLU A 28 2.86 8.52 5.03
CA GLU A 28 2.40 7.13 5.13
C GLU A 28 1.03 7.01 5.82
N GLU A 29 0.76 7.80 6.87
CA GLU A 29 -0.56 7.83 7.52
C GLU A 29 -1.63 8.41 6.61
N GLN A 30 -1.35 9.50 5.89
CA GLN A 30 -2.29 10.08 4.92
C GLN A 30 -2.64 9.06 3.82
N ALA A 31 -1.62 8.40 3.26
CA ALA A 31 -1.83 7.38 2.24
C ALA A 31 -2.57 6.16 2.80
N GLY A 32 -2.24 5.72 4.02
CA GLY A 32 -2.92 4.62 4.71
C GLY A 32 -4.40 4.89 4.91
N GLU A 33 -4.77 6.06 5.42
CA GLU A 33 -6.18 6.45 5.59
C GLU A 33 -6.91 6.61 4.25
N GLN A 34 -6.23 7.10 3.21
CA GLN A 34 -6.80 7.12 1.86
C GLN A 34 -7.14 5.70 1.36
N LEU A 35 -6.21 4.75 1.49
CA LEU A 35 -6.45 3.37 1.07
C LEU A 35 -7.51 2.66 1.91
N LYS A 36 -7.63 3.02 3.19
CA LYS A 36 -8.71 2.55 4.05
C LYS A 36 -10.06 3.07 3.57
N GLY A 37 -10.15 4.37 3.24
CA GLY A 37 -11.35 4.99 2.67
C GLY A 37 -11.79 4.37 1.33
N LEU A 38 -10.84 3.87 0.55
CA LEU A 38 -11.09 3.13 -0.70
C LEU A 38 -11.42 1.63 -0.48
N GLY A 39 -11.40 1.15 0.76
CA GLY A 39 -11.64 -0.27 1.08
C GLY A 39 -10.48 -1.21 0.72
N LEU A 40 -9.32 -0.68 0.31
CA LEU A 40 -8.14 -1.46 -0.04
C LEU A 40 -7.40 -1.95 1.22
N TYR A 41 -7.31 -1.09 2.23
CA TYR A 41 -6.77 -1.42 3.55
C TYR A 41 -7.90 -1.69 4.54
N LYS A 42 -7.99 -2.94 5.00
CA LYS A 42 -9.00 -3.36 5.99
C LYS A 42 -8.59 -3.06 7.44
N GLY A 43 -7.28 -2.89 7.70
CA GLY A 43 -6.74 -2.73 9.06
C GLY A 43 -6.69 -4.05 9.85
N TYR A 44 -6.24 -3.96 11.09
CA TYR A 44 -6.24 -5.05 12.08
C TYR A 44 -7.41 -4.88 13.06
N GLU A 45 -7.72 -5.94 13.81
CA GLU A 45 -8.78 -5.94 14.82
C GLU A 45 -8.55 -4.93 15.94
N ASP A 46 -7.28 -4.57 16.20
CA ASP A 46 -6.89 -3.53 17.17
C ASP A 46 -7.16 -2.09 16.69
N GLY A 47 -7.77 -1.94 15.50
CA GLY A 47 -8.11 -0.66 14.89
C GLY A 47 -6.94 0.01 14.15
N THR A 48 -5.73 -0.54 14.21
CA THR A 48 -4.57 0.01 13.52
C THR A 48 -4.51 -0.42 12.06
N LEU A 49 -3.86 0.40 11.22
CA LEU A 49 -3.47 -0.02 9.86
C LEU A 49 -2.16 -0.81 9.83
N GLY A 50 -1.43 -0.84 10.96
CA GLY A 50 -0.12 -1.46 11.09
C GLY A 50 0.91 -0.94 10.09
N LEU A 51 0.94 0.36 9.81
CA LEU A 51 1.77 0.96 8.74
C LEU A 51 3.27 0.63 8.89
N ASN A 52 3.77 0.52 10.11
CA ASN A 52 5.17 0.16 10.39
C ASN A 52 5.47 -1.35 10.24
N LYS A 53 4.47 -2.20 10.01
CA LYS A 53 4.67 -3.64 9.84
C LYS A 53 5.10 -3.92 8.41
N ASN A 54 6.15 -4.71 8.24
CA ASN A 54 6.48 -5.31 6.95
C ASN A 54 5.34 -6.21 6.50
N ILE A 55 5.17 -6.30 5.18
CA ILE A 55 4.07 -7.00 4.54
C ILE A 55 4.59 -8.23 3.79
N THR A 56 3.87 -9.35 3.93
CA THR A 56 4.23 -10.58 3.24
C THR A 56 3.82 -10.55 1.77
N ARG A 57 4.41 -11.42 0.95
CA ARG A 57 4.01 -11.61 -0.45
C ARG A 57 2.55 -12.06 -0.57
N ALA A 58 2.04 -12.87 0.36
CA ALA A 58 0.63 -13.28 0.39
C ALA A 58 -0.31 -12.10 0.70
N GLU A 59 0.03 -11.27 1.69
CA GLU A 59 -0.74 -10.06 2.01
C GLU A 59 -0.75 -9.07 0.84
N PHE A 60 0.39 -8.91 0.16
CA PHE A 60 0.46 -8.04 -0.99
C PHE A 60 -0.28 -8.60 -2.22
N ALA A 61 -0.33 -9.92 -2.40
CA ALA A 61 -1.20 -10.55 -3.40
C ALA A 61 -2.68 -10.22 -3.14
N ALA A 62 -3.11 -10.29 -1.88
CA ALA A 62 -4.48 -9.92 -1.52
C ALA A 62 -4.76 -8.44 -1.80
N LEU A 63 -3.80 -7.54 -1.53
CA LEU A 63 -3.92 -6.13 -1.88
C LEU A 63 -3.99 -5.92 -3.40
N ALA A 64 -3.13 -6.57 -4.19
CA ALA A 64 -3.13 -6.46 -5.65
C ALA A 64 -4.47 -6.88 -6.26
N VAL A 65 -5.06 -7.96 -5.76
CA VAL A 65 -6.40 -8.43 -6.18
C VAL A 65 -7.49 -7.44 -5.82
N ARG A 66 -7.41 -6.78 -4.65
CA ARG A 66 -8.34 -5.70 -4.27
C ARG A 66 -8.21 -4.48 -5.17
N ILE A 67 -6.99 -4.09 -5.53
CA ILE A 67 -6.75 -2.96 -6.44
C ILE A 67 -7.38 -3.24 -7.82
N GLU A 68 -7.34 -4.48 -8.29
CA GLU A 68 -8.01 -4.90 -9.53
C GLU A 68 -9.54 -5.05 -9.39
N GLY A 69 -10.10 -4.83 -8.19
CA GLY A 69 -11.54 -4.94 -7.95
C GLY A 69 -12.07 -6.38 -7.92
N LEU A 70 -11.23 -7.35 -7.57
CA LEU A 70 -11.52 -8.80 -7.64
C LEU A 70 -11.57 -9.48 -6.26
N ASP A 71 -11.72 -8.73 -5.16
CA ASP A 71 -11.78 -9.27 -3.79
C ASP A 71 -12.91 -10.29 -3.61
N ASP A 72 -14.04 -10.09 -4.29
CA ASP A 72 -15.20 -10.98 -4.26
C ASP A 72 -14.97 -12.32 -5.00
N LYS A 73 -13.94 -12.39 -5.86
CA LYS A 73 -13.61 -13.59 -6.62
C LYS A 73 -12.66 -14.53 -5.89
N GLN A 74 -12.03 -14.09 -4.80
CA GLN A 74 -10.98 -14.86 -4.12
C GLN A 74 -11.49 -16.26 -3.70
N GLU A 75 -12.71 -16.35 -3.15
CA GLU A 75 -13.18 -17.59 -2.53
C GLU A 75 -13.44 -18.67 -3.58
N ALA A 76 -14.03 -18.26 -4.72
CA ALA A 76 -14.25 -19.14 -5.86
C ALA A 76 -12.94 -19.59 -6.54
N ASN A 77 -11.83 -18.90 -6.28
CA ASN A 77 -10.50 -19.24 -6.81
C ASN A 77 -9.61 -19.95 -5.76
N LYS A 78 -10.14 -20.24 -4.56
CA LYS A 78 -9.44 -21.00 -3.53
C LYS A 78 -9.29 -22.46 -3.96
N GLY A 79 -8.17 -23.08 -3.61
CA GLY A 79 -7.89 -24.48 -3.95
C GLY A 79 -6.48 -24.68 -4.47
N ALA A 80 -6.27 -25.70 -5.30
CA ALA A 80 -4.95 -26.06 -5.83
C ALA A 80 -4.26 -24.83 -6.45
N THR A 81 -2.97 -24.67 -6.14
CA THR A 81 -2.15 -23.57 -6.65
C THR A 81 -1.04 -24.13 -7.55
N PRO A 82 -0.46 -23.33 -8.46
CA PRO A 82 0.70 -23.77 -9.25
C PRO A 82 1.99 -23.83 -8.43
N PHE A 83 1.96 -23.47 -7.14
CA PHE A 83 3.14 -23.31 -6.29
C PHE A 83 3.20 -24.41 -5.23
N LYS A 84 4.36 -25.07 -5.12
CA LYS A 84 4.54 -26.24 -4.24
C LYS A 84 4.47 -25.90 -2.75
N ASP A 85 4.69 -24.64 -2.40
CA ASP A 85 4.73 -24.11 -1.03
C ASP A 85 3.43 -23.39 -0.62
N VAL A 86 2.39 -23.42 -1.48
CA VAL A 86 1.07 -22.85 -1.16
C VAL A 86 0.02 -23.95 -1.19
N SER A 87 -0.34 -24.42 0.00
CA SER A 87 -1.47 -25.35 0.17
C SER A 87 -2.77 -24.74 -0.35
N GLY A 88 -3.66 -25.55 -0.92
CA GLY A 88 -4.95 -25.05 -1.37
C GLY A 88 -5.85 -24.52 -0.24
N ASN A 89 -5.61 -24.98 0.98
CA ASN A 89 -6.29 -24.49 2.19
C ASN A 89 -5.65 -23.22 2.78
N HIS A 90 -4.52 -22.77 2.22
CA HIS A 90 -3.89 -21.52 2.65
C HIS A 90 -4.86 -20.36 2.49
N TRP A 91 -4.93 -19.45 3.46
CA TRP A 91 -5.88 -18.33 3.45
C TRP A 91 -5.73 -17.46 2.18
N ALA A 92 -4.50 -17.35 1.68
CA ALA A 92 -4.19 -16.57 0.50
C ALA A 92 -4.28 -17.32 -0.83
N SER A 93 -4.62 -18.62 -0.85
CA SER A 93 -4.54 -19.42 -2.09
C SER A 93 -5.41 -18.84 -3.22
N GLY A 94 -6.63 -18.38 -2.91
CA GLY A 94 -7.50 -17.69 -3.86
C GLY A 94 -6.90 -16.40 -4.42
N TYR A 95 -6.36 -15.55 -3.54
CA TYR A 95 -5.67 -14.32 -3.96
C TYR A 95 -4.42 -14.60 -4.81
N ILE A 96 -3.63 -15.59 -4.42
CA ILE A 96 -2.42 -16.01 -5.12
C ILE A 96 -2.76 -16.55 -6.52
N ASN A 97 -3.81 -17.36 -6.64
CA ASN A 97 -4.29 -17.88 -7.93
C ASN A 97 -4.74 -16.74 -8.86
N ILE A 98 -5.49 -15.75 -8.36
CA ILE A 98 -5.91 -14.59 -9.17
C ILE A 98 -4.69 -13.74 -9.55
N ALA A 99 -3.82 -13.41 -8.60
CA ALA A 99 -2.65 -12.57 -8.85
C ALA A 99 -1.68 -13.24 -9.85
N SER A 100 -1.51 -14.56 -9.78
CA SER A 100 -0.67 -15.32 -10.70
C SER A 100 -1.30 -15.47 -12.08
N SER A 101 -2.60 -15.76 -12.18
CA SER A 101 -3.29 -15.92 -13.47
C SER A 101 -3.38 -14.62 -14.27
N LYS A 102 -3.42 -13.48 -13.58
CA LYS A 102 -3.33 -12.14 -14.17
C LYS A 102 -1.89 -11.64 -14.35
N GLU A 103 -0.91 -12.49 -14.09
CA GLU A 103 0.53 -12.20 -14.19
C GLU A 103 1.03 -11.02 -13.34
N LEU A 104 0.24 -10.57 -12.35
CA LEU A 104 0.58 -9.43 -11.49
C LEU A 104 1.76 -9.78 -10.57
N ILE A 105 1.71 -10.97 -9.97
CA ILE A 105 2.76 -11.50 -9.11
C ILE A 105 3.21 -12.84 -9.67
N LYS A 106 4.50 -12.93 -9.99
CA LYS A 106 5.14 -14.15 -10.48
C LYS A 106 5.76 -14.91 -9.30
N GLY A 107 5.70 -16.24 -9.37
CA GLY A 107 6.48 -17.10 -8.47
C GLY A 107 7.94 -17.18 -8.91
N PHE A 108 8.68 -18.06 -8.27
CA PHE A 108 10.09 -18.30 -8.54
C PHE A 108 10.28 -19.53 -9.45
N GLU A 109 11.46 -19.64 -10.04
CA GLU A 109 11.82 -20.74 -10.97
C GLU A 109 11.72 -22.13 -10.32
N ASP A 110 11.89 -22.21 -8.99
CA ASP A 110 11.79 -23.43 -8.21
C ASP A 110 10.34 -23.87 -7.90
N LYS A 111 9.36 -23.23 -8.56
CA LYS A 111 7.91 -23.44 -8.38
C LYS A 111 7.40 -23.06 -6.99
N THR A 112 8.03 -22.07 -6.33
CA THR A 112 7.53 -21.49 -5.09
C THR A 112 6.86 -20.13 -5.30
N PHE A 113 5.93 -19.77 -4.43
CA PHE A 113 5.41 -18.42 -4.31
C PHE A 113 6.07 -17.64 -3.19
N LYS A 114 6.46 -18.33 -2.11
CA LYS A 114 6.98 -17.81 -0.86
C LYS A 114 6.01 -16.88 -0.13
N PRO A 115 4.82 -17.38 0.27
CA PRO A 115 3.73 -16.55 0.77
C PRO A 115 4.08 -15.76 2.03
N GLU A 116 4.93 -16.33 2.89
CA GLU A 116 5.32 -15.74 4.18
C GLU A 116 6.60 -14.87 4.10
N GLU A 117 7.31 -14.88 2.97
CA GLU A 117 8.45 -13.98 2.78
C GLU A 117 7.96 -12.52 2.64
N GLN A 118 8.74 -11.59 3.19
CA GLN A 118 8.46 -10.16 3.07
C GLN A 118 8.67 -9.70 1.63
N ILE A 119 7.75 -8.90 1.11
CA ILE A 119 7.92 -8.35 -0.24
C ILE A 119 8.99 -7.26 -0.24
N THR A 120 9.84 -7.26 -1.28
CA THR A 120 10.86 -6.23 -1.44
C THR A 120 10.33 -5.00 -2.17
N TYR A 121 11.04 -3.89 -2.01
CA TYR A 121 10.76 -2.62 -2.69
C TYR A 121 10.59 -2.78 -4.22
N ALA A 122 11.55 -3.41 -4.89
CA ALA A 122 11.49 -3.62 -6.34
C ALA A 122 10.34 -4.55 -6.74
N GLN A 123 10.03 -5.57 -5.94
CA GLN A 123 8.91 -6.47 -6.20
C GLN A 123 7.59 -5.73 -6.12
N ALA A 124 7.38 -4.91 -5.08
CA ALA A 124 6.14 -4.15 -4.93
C ALA A 124 5.91 -3.17 -6.09
N LEU A 125 6.95 -2.43 -6.49
CA LEU A 125 6.89 -1.54 -7.66
C LEU A 125 6.55 -2.29 -8.94
N ALA A 126 7.13 -3.48 -9.14
CA ALA A 126 6.85 -4.29 -10.32
C ALA A 126 5.38 -4.69 -10.42
N VAL A 127 4.76 -5.08 -9.30
CA VAL A 127 3.33 -5.43 -9.28
C VAL A 127 2.46 -4.22 -9.60
N VAL A 128 2.74 -3.06 -9.00
CA VAL A 128 1.97 -1.83 -9.26
C VAL A 128 2.12 -1.39 -10.72
N ILE A 129 3.31 -1.47 -11.29
CA ILE A 129 3.55 -1.21 -12.73
C ILE A 129 2.72 -2.14 -13.62
N ARG A 130 2.59 -3.42 -13.26
CA ARG A 130 1.75 -4.39 -13.98
C ARG A 130 0.27 -4.08 -13.88
N ILE A 131 -0.21 -3.73 -12.69
CA ILE A 131 -1.60 -3.28 -12.47
C ILE A 131 -1.92 -2.09 -13.39
N LEU A 132 -1.02 -1.10 -13.43
CA LEU A 132 -1.16 0.09 -14.28
C LEU A 132 -0.99 -0.19 -15.79
N GLY A 133 -0.55 -1.40 -16.18
CA GLY A 133 -0.40 -1.80 -17.59
C GLY A 133 0.91 -1.37 -18.26
N TYR A 134 1.91 -0.94 -17.47
CA TYR A 134 3.16 -0.37 -17.99
C TYR A 134 4.32 -1.37 -18.14
N GLU A 135 4.12 -2.68 -17.91
CA GLU A 135 5.22 -3.68 -17.98
C GLU A 135 5.92 -3.70 -19.34
N LYS A 136 5.18 -3.51 -20.44
CA LYS A 136 5.75 -3.45 -21.81
C LYS A 136 6.68 -2.25 -22.04
N ASP A 137 6.55 -1.21 -21.23
CA ASP A 137 7.36 -0.01 -21.30
C ASP A 137 8.56 -0.06 -20.34
N VAL A 138 8.76 -1.19 -19.63
CA VAL A 138 9.91 -1.39 -18.73
C VAL A 138 11.10 -1.86 -19.56
N THR A 139 12.14 -1.04 -19.64
CA THR A 139 13.36 -1.33 -20.41
C THR A 139 14.58 -1.51 -19.51
N GLY A 140 15.46 -2.45 -19.86
CA GLY A 140 16.70 -2.74 -19.13
C GLY A 140 16.59 -3.96 -18.21
N SER A 141 17.48 -4.06 -17.22
CA SER A 141 17.63 -5.26 -16.38
C SER A 141 16.99 -5.13 -15.01
N TRP A 142 16.41 -6.24 -14.54
CA TRP A 142 15.92 -6.39 -13.17
C TRP A 142 17.06 -6.18 -12.15
N PRO A 143 16.79 -5.56 -10.97
CA PRO A 143 15.53 -4.90 -10.57
C PRO A 143 15.44 -3.42 -10.95
N ASN A 144 16.53 -2.81 -11.42
CA ASN A 144 16.64 -1.36 -11.56
C ASN A 144 15.71 -0.79 -12.66
N ASN A 145 15.40 -1.56 -13.71
CA ASN A 145 14.46 -1.15 -14.74
C ASN A 145 13.06 -0.82 -14.19
N TYR A 146 12.54 -1.60 -13.24
CA TYR A 146 11.24 -1.33 -12.61
C TYR A 146 11.30 -0.12 -11.68
N ILE A 147 12.41 0.09 -10.97
CA ILE A 147 12.60 1.28 -10.11
C ILE A 147 12.66 2.54 -10.98
N ASN A 148 13.38 2.51 -12.10
CA ASN A 148 13.44 3.65 -13.03
C ASN A 148 12.05 3.96 -13.60
N LYS A 149 11.31 2.94 -14.05
CA LYS A 149 9.93 3.13 -14.53
C LYS A 149 9.02 3.68 -13.43
N ALA A 150 9.17 3.21 -12.19
CA ALA A 150 8.41 3.72 -11.04
C ALA A 150 8.69 5.20 -10.79
N LYS A 151 9.96 5.65 -10.90
CA LYS A 151 10.35 7.05 -10.80
C LYS A 151 9.73 7.90 -11.90
N ASP A 152 9.77 7.42 -13.14
CA ASP A 152 9.17 8.11 -14.29
C ASP A 152 7.65 8.29 -14.12
N LEU A 153 6.98 7.28 -13.56
CA LEU A 153 5.55 7.32 -13.24
C LEU A 153 5.25 8.07 -11.92
N GLY A 154 6.27 8.44 -11.14
CA GLY A 154 6.12 9.10 -9.86
C GLY A 154 5.50 8.22 -8.76
N LEU A 155 5.70 6.90 -8.82
CA LEU A 155 5.18 5.94 -7.83
C LEU A 155 5.94 6.00 -6.50
N ASP A 156 7.25 6.25 -6.54
CA ASP A 156 8.13 6.24 -5.38
C ASP A 156 8.50 7.64 -4.86
N LYS A 157 7.64 8.64 -5.09
CA LYS A 157 7.87 10.00 -4.59
C LYS A 157 8.17 9.96 -3.08
N ASN A 158 9.26 10.62 -2.70
CA ASN A 158 9.78 10.71 -1.33
C ASN A 158 10.30 9.38 -0.76
N MET A 159 10.57 8.37 -1.59
CA MET A 159 11.25 7.13 -1.20
C MET A 159 12.57 6.97 -1.93
N ASN A 160 13.60 6.55 -1.20
CA ASN A 160 14.89 6.16 -1.77
C ASN A 160 15.38 4.90 -1.07
N LEU A 161 14.86 3.75 -1.51
CA LEU A 161 15.10 2.45 -0.90
C LEU A 161 15.92 1.57 -1.85
N SER A 162 16.78 0.73 -1.27
CA SER A 162 17.48 -0.31 -2.03
C SER A 162 16.50 -1.34 -2.58
N PRO A 163 16.77 -1.95 -3.76
CA PRO A 163 15.81 -2.82 -4.45
C PRO A 163 15.28 -4.00 -3.61
N ASN A 164 16.15 -4.60 -2.79
CA ASN A 164 15.86 -5.80 -2.02
C ASN A 164 15.40 -5.50 -0.58
N THR A 165 15.23 -4.23 -0.22
CA THR A 165 14.73 -3.83 1.10
C THR A 165 13.30 -4.34 1.28
N PRO A 166 12.99 -5.14 2.33
CA PRO A 166 11.62 -5.41 2.74
C PRO A 166 10.90 -4.11 3.05
N ILE A 167 9.69 -3.93 2.53
CA ILE A 167 8.92 -2.70 2.73
C ILE A 167 7.72 -2.91 3.65
N ASN A 168 7.34 -1.83 4.32
CA ASN A 168 6.22 -1.82 5.24
C ASN A 168 4.91 -1.39 4.57
N ARG A 169 3.80 -1.56 5.30
CA ARG A 169 2.46 -1.21 4.84
C ARG A 169 2.31 0.29 4.57
N GLY A 170 2.99 1.16 5.31
CA GLY A 170 3.01 2.61 5.07
C GLY A 170 3.62 2.97 3.72
N GLN A 171 4.80 2.43 3.42
CA GLN A 171 5.50 2.62 2.15
C GLN A 171 4.67 2.09 0.97
N ILE A 172 4.03 0.93 1.12
CA ILE A 172 3.09 0.42 0.10
C ILE A 172 1.90 1.35 -0.07
N ALA A 173 1.35 1.88 1.03
CA ALA A 173 0.24 2.80 0.94
C ALA A 173 0.61 4.02 0.10
N VAL A 174 1.81 4.58 0.30
CA VAL A 174 2.30 5.71 -0.50
C VAL A 174 2.48 5.32 -1.97
N ILE A 175 3.08 4.17 -2.28
CA ILE A 175 3.23 3.70 -3.67
C ILE A 175 1.86 3.60 -4.37
N VAL A 176 0.89 2.95 -3.72
CA VAL A 176 -0.45 2.74 -4.30
C VAL A 176 -1.24 4.04 -4.36
N SER A 177 -1.13 4.92 -3.36
CA SER A 177 -1.74 6.26 -3.38
C SER A 177 -1.20 7.11 -4.53
N ASN A 178 0.11 7.10 -4.76
CA ASN A 178 0.72 7.77 -5.90
C ASN A 178 0.20 7.21 -7.24
N ALA A 179 0.02 5.88 -7.33
CA ALA A 179 -0.50 5.20 -8.51
C ALA A 179 -1.91 5.66 -8.91
N LEU A 180 -2.75 6.13 -7.97
CA LEU A 180 -4.09 6.66 -8.26
C LEU A 180 -4.05 7.92 -9.14
N ASN A 181 -2.92 8.62 -9.16
CA ASN A 181 -2.71 9.80 -10.00
C ASN A 181 -2.05 9.48 -11.35
N VAL A 182 -1.79 8.19 -11.62
CA VAL A 182 -1.16 7.73 -12.85
C VAL A 182 -2.24 7.26 -13.83
N LYS A 183 -2.14 7.70 -15.08
CA LYS A 183 -3.03 7.22 -16.13
C LYS A 183 -2.79 5.73 -16.38
N ILE A 184 -3.86 4.93 -16.41
CA ILE A 184 -3.76 3.51 -16.77
C ILE A 184 -3.33 3.38 -18.24
N ALA A 185 -2.32 2.55 -18.50
CA ALA A 185 -1.91 2.23 -19.86
C ALA A 185 -2.97 1.34 -20.53
N VAL A 186 -3.21 1.57 -21.84
CA VAL A 186 -4.07 0.68 -22.62
C VAL A 186 -3.35 -0.66 -22.76
N LYS A 187 -3.96 -1.71 -22.17
CA LYS A 187 -3.48 -3.09 -22.24
C LYS A 187 -3.56 -3.58 -23.68
#